data_AF-A0A4J2G8W4-F1
#
_entry.id   AF-A0A4J2G8W4-F1
#
_cell.length_a   1.000
_cell.length_b   1.000
_cell.length_c   1.000
_cell.angle_alpha   90.00
_cell.angle_beta   90.00
_cell.angle_gamma   90.00
#
_symmetry.space_group_name_H-M   'P 1'
#
loop_
_entity.id
_entity.type
_entity.pdbx_description
1 polymer ?
#
loop_
_entity_poly.entity_id
_entity_poly.type
_entity_poly.pdbx_seq_one_letter_code
_entity_poly.pdbx_strand_id
1 'polypeptide(L)'
;MIPLAILSIIIGFVPQTVDNIYLVQPLAFCMGLVTTAFGEVSGIAYNNAFMTGNIKRTMLAFGDYFRTKHTPFLREGFIFVSLLSSFVLGVVFSAYLTIFYHEKTILGVPIMMSIFYLSMLFA
;
A
#
# COMPACT_ATOMS: atom_id res chain seq x y z
N MET A 1 6.69 -8.09 -5.02
CA MET A 1 5.43 -8.66 -4.51
C MET A 1 5.63 -10.06 -3.94
N ILE A 2 6.16 -11.02 -4.71
CA ILE A 2 6.38 -12.40 -4.25
C ILE A 2 7.20 -12.53 -2.95
N PRO A 3 8.35 -11.82 -2.77
CA PRO A 3 9.12 -11.92 -1.52
C PRO A 3 8.33 -11.49 -0.28
N LEU A 4 7.50 -10.44 -0.40
CA LEU A 4 6.65 -9.95 0.67
C LEU A 4 5.56 -10.97 1.02
N ALA A 5 4.97 -11.63 0.02
CA ALA A 5 3.97 -12.68 0.23
C ALA A 5 4.56 -13.91 0.94
N ILE A 6 5.75 -14.36 0.54
CA ILE A 6 6.44 -15.47 1.20
C ILE A 6 6.80 -15.11 2.64
N LEU A 7 7.36 -13.91 2.85
CA LEU A 7 7.76 -13.45 4.17
C LEU A 7 6.57 -13.33 5.13
N SER A 8 5.44 -12.78 4.67
CA SER A 8 4.22 -12.67 5.48
C SER A 8 3.62 -14.03 5.84
N ILE A 9 3.72 -15.04 4.96
CA ILE A 9 3.37 -16.42 5.31
C ILE A 9 4.26 -16.91 6.44
N ILE A 10 5.58 -16.80 6.30
CA ILE A 10 6.54 -17.26 7.33
C ILE A 10 6.23 -16.61 8.67
N ILE A 11 6.10 -15.27 8.71
CA ILE A 11 5.83 -14.51 9.93
C ILE A 11 4.50 -14.91 10.56
N GLY A 12 3.47 -15.20 9.76
CA GLY A 12 2.19 -15.67 10.27
C GLY A 12 2.26 -16.97 11.07
N PHE A 13 3.33 -17.77 10.92
CA PHE A 13 3.55 -19.00 11.70
C PHE A 13 4.65 -18.88 12.76
N VAL A 14 5.28 -17.71 12.90
CA VAL A 14 6.29 -17.49 13.94
C VAL A 14 5.61 -17.52 15.33
N PRO A 15 6.23 -18.17 16.34
CA PRO A 15 5.73 -18.13 17.71
C PRO A 15 5.85 -16.72 18.31
N GLN A 16 4.88 -16.33 19.14
CA GLN A 16 4.86 -15.02 19.83
C GLN A 16 6.00 -14.83 20.84
N THR A 17 6.83 -15.85 21.06
CA THR A 17 8.05 -15.76 21.88
C THR A 17 9.17 -15.01 21.18
N VAL A 18 9.07 -14.79 19.86
CA VAL A 18 10.06 -14.05 19.08
C VAL A 18 9.72 -12.56 19.13
N ASP A 19 10.69 -11.73 19.51
CA ASP A 19 10.49 -10.29 19.53
C ASP A 19 10.18 -9.73 18.14
N ASN A 20 9.23 -8.80 18.09
CA ASN A 20 8.83 -8.11 16.86
C ASN A 20 9.99 -7.40 16.15
N ILE A 21 11.07 -7.07 16.87
CA ILE A 21 12.29 -6.48 16.32
C ILE A 21 13.05 -7.43 15.36
N TYR A 22 12.69 -8.71 15.29
CA TYR A 22 13.23 -9.61 14.26
C TYR A 22 12.32 -9.72 13.04
N LEU A 23 11.05 -9.33 13.18
CA LEU A 23 10.02 -9.42 12.15
C LEU A 23 9.90 -8.13 11.35
N VAL A 24 9.99 -6.98 12.02
CA VAL A 24 9.80 -5.66 11.41
C VAL A 24 10.90 -5.34 10.39
N GLN A 25 12.14 -5.77 10.62
CA GLN A 25 13.29 -5.40 9.79
C GLN A 25 13.23 -6.07 8.40
N PRO A 26 13.03 -7.40 8.29
CA PRO A 26 12.76 -8.04 7.01
C PRO A 26 11.54 -7.46 6.30
N LEU A 27 10.46 -7.16 7.04
CA LEU A 27 9.25 -6.56 6.47
C LEU A 27 9.53 -5.17 5.90
N ALA A 28 10.24 -4.32 6.64
CA ALA A 28 10.61 -2.98 6.21
C ALA A 28 11.51 -3.01 4.96
N PHE A 29 12.42 -3.97 4.88
CA PHE A 29 13.23 -4.20 3.68
C PHE A 29 12.36 -4.58 2.48
N CYS A 30 11.47 -5.57 2.62
CA CYS A 30 10.55 -5.95 1.55
C CYS A 30 9.62 -4.80 1.14
N MET A 31 9.15 -3.99 2.08
CA MET A 31 8.39 -2.78 1.79
C MET A 31 9.22 -1.77 0.99
N GLY A 32 10.48 -1.53 1.36
CA GLY A 32 11.38 -0.68 0.60
C GLY A 32 11.53 -1.12 -0.86
N LEU A 33 11.69 -2.43 -1.11
CA LEU A 33 11.73 -3.00 -2.47
C LEU A 33 10.43 -2.78 -3.25
N VAL A 34 9.29 -2.88 -2.58
CA VAL A 34 7.98 -2.65 -3.20
C VAL A 34 7.76 -1.17 -3.49
N THR A 35 8.22 -0.28 -2.63
CA THR A 35 8.13 1.17 -2.84
C THR A 35 8.99 1.63 -4.00
N THR A 36 10.19 1.09 -4.16
CA THR A 36 11.05 1.43 -5.30
C THR A 36 10.53 0.81 -6.61
N ALA A 37 10.01 -0.43 -6.57
CA ALA A 37 9.47 -1.09 -7.75
C ALA A 37 8.14 -0.51 -8.24
N PHE A 38 7.31 0.03 -7.34
CA PHE A 38 5.98 0.57 -7.65
C PHE A 38 5.86 2.04 -7.22
N GLY A 39 6.76 2.85 -7.75
CA GLY A 39 6.87 4.29 -7.46
C GLY A 39 6.01 5.20 -8.34
N GLU A 40 5.20 4.64 -9.25
CA GLU A 40 4.38 5.41 -10.19
C GLU A 40 3.02 4.75 -10.43
N VAL A 41 1.98 5.58 -10.58
CA VAL A 41 0.64 5.16 -11.02
C VAL A 41 0.22 6.03 -12.19
N SER A 42 -0.12 5.43 -13.32
CA SER A 42 -0.51 6.14 -14.55
C SER A 42 0.55 7.16 -15.05
N GLY A 43 1.84 6.88 -14.85
CA GLY A 43 2.96 7.76 -15.22
C GLY A 43 3.22 8.91 -14.24
N ILE A 44 2.56 8.88 -13.09
CA ILE A 44 2.63 9.92 -12.07
C ILE A 44 3.29 9.31 -10.83
N ALA A 45 4.42 9.90 -10.40
CA ALA A 45 5.12 9.36 -9.25
C ALA A 45 4.26 9.35 -7.96
N TYR A 46 4.16 8.20 -7.34
CA TYR A 46 3.34 7.88 -6.18
C TYR A 46 4.18 7.05 -5.21
N ASN A 47 4.17 7.42 -3.94
CA ASN A 47 4.90 6.70 -2.92
C ASN A 47 3.96 5.75 -2.16
N ASN A 48 3.97 4.47 -2.48
CA ASN A 48 3.06 3.50 -1.86
C ASN A 48 3.31 3.24 -0.36
N ALA A 49 4.43 3.67 0.21
CA ALA A 49 4.75 3.50 1.63
C ALA A 49 4.50 4.75 2.47
N PHE A 50 4.53 5.95 1.88
CA PHE A 50 4.47 7.21 2.63
C PHE A 50 3.31 8.10 2.18
N MET A 51 2.39 8.37 3.09
CA MET A 51 1.19 9.16 2.83
C MET A 51 1.48 10.67 2.66
N THR A 52 2.37 11.25 3.47
CA THR A 52 2.62 12.71 3.51
C THR A 52 3.05 13.28 2.16
N GLY A 53 3.95 12.58 1.46
CA GLY A 53 4.41 12.99 0.13
C GLY A 53 3.26 13.00 -0.90
N ASN A 54 2.40 11.99 -0.86
CA ASN A 54 1.27 11.89 -1.78
C ASN A 54 0.19 12.93 -1.46
N ILE A 55 -0.08 13.22 -0.19
CA ILE A 55 -0.98 14.32 0.21
C ILE A 55 -0.46 15.65 -0.37
N LYS A 56 0.83 15.95 -0.22
CA LYS A 56 1.42 17.17 -0.77
C LYS A 56 1.22 17.26 -2.28
N ARG A 57 1.51 16.18 -3.01
CA ARG A 57 1.31 16.15 -4.47
C ARG A 57 -0.15 16.31 -4.88
N THR A 58 -1.06 15.67 -4.16
CA THR A 58 -2.51 15.82 -4.36
C THR A 58 -2.92 17.28 -4.22
N MET A 59 -2.48 17.93 -3.13
CA MET A 59 -2.77 19.34 -2.87
C MET A 59 -2.21 20.28 -3.94
N LEU A 60 -1.00 20.01 -4.44
CA LEU A 60 -0.41 20.77 -5.55
C LEU A 60 -1.24 20.61 -6.84
N ALA A 61 -1.63 19.38 -7.21
CA ALA A 61 -2.44 19.14 -8.40
C ALA A 61 -3.80 19.86 -8.35
N PHE A 62 -4.47 19.85 -7.19
CA PHE A 62 -5.71 20.61 -7.00
C PHE A 62 -5.48 22.13 -7.01
N GLY A 63 -4.39 22.62 -6.42
CA GLY A 63 -4.01 24.03 -6.44
C GLY A 63 -3.73 24.55 -7.84
N ASP A 64 -2.97 23.79 -8.63
CA ASP A 64 -2.64 24.11 -10.01
C ASP A 64 -3.89 24.06 -10.90
N TYR A 65 -4.80 23.11 -10.68
CA TYR A 65 -6.10 23.12 -11.33
C TYR A 65 -6.90 24.37 -11.01
N PHE A 66 -6.99 24.77 -9.74
CA PHE A 66 -7.77 25.93 -9.33
C PHE A 66 -7.26 27.22 -9.99
N ARG A 67 -5.94 27.32 -10.17
CA ARG A 67 -5.27 28.47 -10.81
C ARG A 67 -5.35 28.46 -12.33
N THR A 68 -5.18 27.32 -12.98
CA THR A 68 -5.07 27.21 -14.45
C THR A 68 -6.37 26.79 -15.14
N LYS A 69 -7.34 26.25 -14.39
CA LYS A 69 -8.58 25.59 -14.89
C LYS A 69 -8.31 24.45 -15.87
N HIS A 70 -7.08 23.95 -15.96
CA HIS A 70 -6.68 22.94 -16.93
C HIS A 70 -7.09 21.54 -16.45
N THR A 71 -8.07 20.94 -17.13
CA THR A 71 -8.77 19.71 -16.71
C THR A 71 -7.90 18.46 -16.47
N PRO A 72 -6.72 18.27 -17.11
CA PRO A 72 -5.80 17.18 -16.78
C PRO A 72 -5.34 17.14 -15.32
N PHE A 73 -5.11 18.31 -14.68
CA PHE A 73 -4.69 18.37 -13.28
C PHE A 73 -5.79 17.90 -12.31
N LEU A 74 -7.06 18.12 -12.68
CA LEU A 74 -8.20 17.57 -11.93
C LEU A 74 -8.21 16.04 -11.96
N ARG A 75 -7.96 15.46 -13.13
CA ARG A 75 -7.94 14.00 -13.32
C ARG A 75 -6.81 13.37 -12.50
N GLU A 76 -5.63 13.98 -12.52
CA GLU A 76 -4.51 13.58 -11.66
C GLU A 76 -4.86 13.68 -10.17
N GLY A 77 -5.49 14.78 -9.74
CA GLY A 77 -5.98 14.95 -8.37
C GLY A 77 -6.94 13.84 -7.93
N PHE A 78 -7.91 13.48 -8.76
CA PHE A 78 -8.84 12.38 -8.45
C PHE A 78 -8.17 11.01 -8.36
N ILE A 79 -7.19 10.72 -9.23
CA ILE A 79 -6.40 9.47 -9.15
C ILE A 79 -5.69 9.38 -7.81
N PHE A 80 -5.04 10.46 -7.37
CA PHE A 80 -4.37 10.47 -6.08
C PHE A 80 -5.34 10.36 -4.90
N VAL A 81 -6.49 11.05 -4.93
CA VAL A 81 -7.51 10.91 -3.88
C VAL A 81 -8.02 9.48 -3.79
N SER A 82 -8.24 8.81 -4.92
CA SER A 82 -8.62 7.39 -4.96
C SER A 82 -7.53 6.49 -4.36
N LEU A 83 -6.26 6.74 -4.68
CA LEU A 83 -5.12 6.03 -4.07
C LEU A 83 -5.04 6.26 -2.56
N LEU A 84 -5.10 7.50 -2.10
CA LEU A 84 -5.04 7.83 -0.67
C LEU A 84 -6.21 7.21 0.09
N SER A 85 -7.43 7.33 -0.44
CA SER A 85 -8.62 6.79 0.20
C SER A 85 -8.58 5.26 0.26
N SER A 86 -8.19 4.57 -0.82
CA SER A 86 -8.03 3.11 -0.80
C SER A 86 -6.96 2.65 0.20
N PHE A 87 -5.86 3.39 0.34
CA PHE A 87 -4.85 3.12 1.36
C PHE A 87 -5.40 3.30 2.79
N VAL A 88 -6.08 4.42 3.08
CA VAL A 88 -6.70 4.66 4.40
C VAL A 88 -7.71 3.57 4.74
N LEU A 89 -8.59 3.23 3.79
CA LEU A 89 -9.59 2.17 3.98
C LEU A 89 -8.92 0.81 4.25
N GLY A 90 -7.84 0.49 3.53
CA GLY A 90 -7.07 -0.73 3.76
C GLY A 90 -6.44 -0.78 5.15
N VAL A 91 -5.85 0.32 5.61
CA VAL A 91 -5.26 0.40 6.96
C VAL A 91 -6.33 0.28 8.05
N VAL A 92 -7.46 0.98 7.91
CA VAL A 92 -8.57 0.92 8.87
C VAL A 92 -9.16 -0.49 8.93
N PHE A 93 -9.42 -1.10 7.77
CA PHE A 93 -9.91 -2.47 7.69
C PHE A 93 -8.92 -3.46 8.34
N SER A 94 -7.63 -3.33 8.04
CA SER A 94 -6.58 -4.17 8.64
C SER A 94 -6.47 -4.00 10.16
N ALA A 95 -6.63 -2.77 10.67
CA ALA A 95 -6.63 -2.49 12.10
C ALA A 95 -7.80 -3.18 12.81
N TYR A 96 -9.00 -3.16 12.22
CA TYR A 96 -10.13 -3.92 12.75
C TYR A 96 -9.90 -5.43 12.71
N LEU A 97 -9.34 -5.97 11.62
CA LEU A 97 -9.00 -7.39 11.54
C LEU A 97 -7.98 -7.80 12.59
N THR A 98 -7.03 -6.92 12.91
CA THR A 98 -6.01 -7.15 13.95
C THR A 98 -6.62 -7.36 15.33
N ILE A 99 -7.78 -6.78 15.63
CA ILE A 99 -8.50 -7.02 16.90
C ILE A 99 -8.97 -8.47 17.01
N PHE A 100 -9.39 -9.09 15.89
CA PHE A 100 -9.94 -10.44 15.87
C PHE A 100 -8.88 -11.53 15.64
N TYR A 101 -7.92 -11.26 14.75
CA TYR A 101 -6.93 -12.25 14.29
C TYR A 101 -5.52 -12.01 14.85
N HIS A 102 -5.32 -10.95 15.64
CA HIS A 102 -4.02 -10.58 16.20
C HIS A 102 -2.93 -10.59 15.12
N GLU A 103 -1.78 -11.20 15.41
CA GLU A 103 -0.63 -11.32 14.50
C GLU A 103 -0.93 -12.16 13.25
N LYS A 104 -1.97 -13.03 13.27
CA LYS A 104 -2.37 -13.82 12.10
C LYS A 104 -2.97 -12.97 10.98
N THR A 105 -3.33 -11.71 11.27
CA THR A 105 -3.77 -10.73 10.25
C THR A 105 -2.76 -10.56 9.13
N ILE A 106 -1.47 -10.78 9.39
CA ILE A 106 -0.42 -10.71 8.38
C ILE A 106 -0.61 -11.72 7.23
N LEU A 107 -1.32 -12.83 7.48
CA LEU A 107 -1.69 -13.82 6.46
C LEU A 107 -2.73 -13.27 5.46
N GLY A 108 -3.32 -12.11 5.71
CA GLY A 108 -4.15 -11.41 4.71
C GLY A 108 -3.33 -10.89 3.52
N VAL A 109 -2.05 -10.56 3.71
CA VAL A 109 -1.15 -10.07 2.65
C VAL A 109 -1.02 -11.07 1.48
N PRO A 110 -0.63 -12.34 1.70
CA PRO A 110 -0.51 -13.30 0.61
C PRO A 110 -1.86 -13.59 -0.06
N ILE A 111 -2.98 -13.59 0.70
CA ILE A 111 -4.33 -13.79 0.14
C ILE A 111 -4.68 -12.66 -0.85
N MET A 112 -4.49 -11.41 -0.43
CA MET A 112 -4.75 -10.25 -1.29
C MET A 112 -3.87 -10.26 -2.54
N MET A 113 -2.61 -10.67 -2.40
CA MET A 113 -1.69 -10.81 -3.54
C MET A 113 -2.13 -11.91 -4.50
N SER A 114 -2.57 -13.07 -3.99
CA SER A 114 -3.11 -14.16 -4.82
C SER A 114 -4.35 -13.72 -5.60
N ILE A 115 -5.28 -13.01 -4.96
CA ILE A 115 -6.46 -12.45 -5.63
C ILE A 115 -6.04 -11.49 -6.75
N PHE A 116 -5.09 -10.59 -6.48
CA PHE A 116 -4.57 -9.66 -7.48
C PHE A 116 -3.96 -10.38 -8.68
N TYR A 117 -3.06 -11.34 -8.46
CA TYR A 117 -2.45 -12.12 -9.54
C TYR A 117 -3.48 -12.93 -10.34
N LEU A 118 -4.48 -13.49 -9.66
CA LEU A 118 -5.57 -14.20 -10.31
C LEU A 118 -6.39 -13.26 -11.20
N SER A 119 -6.70 -12.06 -10.70
CA SER A 119 -7.44 -11.05 -11.48
C SER A 119 -6.67 -10.61 -12.74
N MET A 120 -5.34 -10.52 -12.66
CA MET A 120 -4.49 -10.18 -13.80
C MET A 120 -4.42 -11.31 -14.83
N LEU A 121 -4.58 -12.57 -14.41
CA LEU A 121 -4.60 -13.72 -15.33
C LEU A 121 -5.90 -13.77 -16.16
N PHE A 122 -7.00 -13.26 -15.61
CA PHE A 122 -8.33 -13.29 -16.23
C PHE A 122 -8.78 -11.96 -16.86
N ALA A 123 -7.94 -10.92 -16.81
CA ALA A 123 -8.17 -9.61 -17.43
C ALA A 123 -7.46 -9.52 -18.79
#